data_AF-A0A2G8KZA8-F1
#
_entry.id   AF-A0A2G8KZA8-F1
#
_cell.length_a   1.000
_cell.length_b   1.000
_cell.length_c   1.000
_cell.angle_alpha   90.00
_cell.angle_beta   90.00
_cell.angle_gamma   90.00
#
_symmetry.space_group_name_H-M   'P 1'
#
loop_
_entity.id
_entity.type
_entity.pdbx_description
1 polymer ?
#
loop_
_entity_poly.entity_id
_entity_poly.type
_entity_poly.pdbx_seq_one_letter_code
_entity_poly.pdbx_strand_id
1 'polypeptide(L)'
;MFVLEPVKVTLLAPRYVYSDDRNDFGYQCYVSEPGLNIETDVTMTSSRHVWTRNTVSQNPDPPEAEYYYHRRWPRYKVDWNNDQNTNDVFGVFDCTARVTGKKDTTVSHIRLRSDADILPANDLLSQTFNIGDTEVSINMMSPTGRNVSTFRWMKDNVQISSTDGLSNYAISRPLQLDDAGVYECYIDGERRSAKQALNLLIVRGEYVLKISHVVIAM
;
A
#
# COMPACT_ATOMS: atom_id res chain seq x y z
N MET A 1 -28.05 13.61 9.65
CA MET A 1 -26.59 13.41 9.46
C MET A 1 -26.36 13.40 7.96
N PHE A 2 -25.64 14.39 7.42
CA PHE A 2 -25.32 14.39 5.98
C PHE A 2 -24.11 13.48 5.77
N VAL A 3 -24.26 12.44 4.95
CA VAL A 3 -23.14 11.59 4.55
C VAL A 3 -22.46 12.29 3.39
N LEU A 4 -21.21 12.72 3.59
CA LEU A 4 -20.41 13.28 2.51
C LEU A 4 -19.97 12.15 1.59
N GLU A 5 -20.21 12.31 0.28
CA GLU A 5 -19.74 11.34 -0.70
C GLU A 5 -18.21 11.45 -0.88
N PRO A 6 -17.50 10.31 -1.03
CA PRO A 6 -16.08 10.31 -1.32
C PRO A 6 -15.79 10.77 -2.75
N VAL A 7 -14.58 11.25 -2.99
CA VAL A 7 -14.05 11.56 -4.32
C VAL A 7 -13.51 10.28 -4.94
N LYS A 8 -13.69 10.09 -6.25
CA LYS A 8 -13.09 8.93 -6.93
C LYS A 8 -11.61 9.18 -7.19
N VAL A 9 -10.75 8.39 -6.56
CA VAL A 9 -9.29 8.45 -6.73
C VAL A 9 -8.80 7.15 -7.38
N THR A 10 -7.86 7.26 -8.30
CA THR A 10 -7.13 6.13 -8.88
C THR A 10 -5.64 6.37 -8.70
N LEU A 11 -4.93 5.37 -8.19
CA LEU A 11 -3.47 5.37 -8.10
C LEU A 11 -2.92 4.42 -9.17
N LEU A 12 -1.97 4.91 -9.97
CA LEU A 12 -1.25 4.12 -10.96
C LEU A 12 0.25 4.19 -10.66
N ALA A 13 0.86 3.03 -10.47
CA ALA A 13 2.31 2.88 -10.43
C ALA A 13 2.76 2.34 -11.81
N PRO A 14 3.55 3.11 -12.59
CA PRO A 14 3.71 2.90 -14.03
C PRO A 14 4.43 1.61 -14.45
N ARG A 15 5.17 0.92 -13.54
CA ARG A 15 5.74 -0.42 -13.77
C ARG A 15 5.92 -1.21 -12.47
N TYR A 16 5.87 -2.54 -12.59
CA TYR A 16 6.03 -3.62 -11.61
C TYR A 16 6.21 -3.20 -10.15
N VAL A 17 5.38 -3.80 -9.28
CA VAL A 17 5.58 -3.78 -7.82
C VAL A 17 6.99 -4.27 -7.41
N TYR A 18 7.67 -4.96 -8.32
CA TYR A 18 9.04 -5.45 -8.25
C TYR A 18 9.93 -4.71 -9.26
N SER A 19 10.43 -3.51 -8.95
CA SER A 19 11.30 -2.78 -9.88
C SER A 19 12.34 -1.91 -9.19
N ASP A 20 13.59 -2.06 -9.63
CA ASP A 20 14.73 -1.23 -9.26
C ASP A 20 15.16 -0.29 -10.42
N ASP A 21 14.33 -0.16 -11.46
CA ASP A 21 14.64 0.65 -12.65
C ASP A 21 14.60 2.15 -12.33
N ARG A 22 15.75 2.81 -12.55
CA ARG A 22 15.98 4.20 -12.12
C ARG A 22 15.22 5.30 -12.86
N ASN A 23 14.53 4.97 -13.94
CA ASN A 23 13.93 5.97 -14.82
C ASN A 23 12.44 6.23 -14.56
N ASP A 24 11.83 5.56 -13.57
CA ASP A 24 10.38 5.62 -13.32
C ASP A 24 10.01 5.38 -11.84
N PHE A 25 10.82 5.92 -10.91
CA PHE A 25 10.51 5.79 -9.49
C PHE A 25 9.38 6.74 -9.11
N GLY A 26 8.14 6.26 -9.14
CA GLY A 26 7.01 7.11 -8.80
C GLY A 26 5.67 6.42 -8.85
N TYR A 27 4.65 7.15 -8.46
CA TYR A 27 3.26 6.80 -8.70
C TYR A 27 2.47 8.05 -9.03
N GLN A 28 1.32 7.85 -9.64
CA GLN A 28 0.47 8.89 -10.18
C GLN A 28 -0.93 8.75 -9.62
N CYS A 29 -1.54 9.86 -9.24
CA CYS A 29 -2.84 9.88 -8.60
C CYS A 29 -3.80 10.75 -9.39
N TYR A 30 -4.94 10.16 -9.74
CA TYR A 30 -5.96 10.74 -10.59
C TYR A 30 -7.23 10.93 -9.79
N VAL A 31 -7.84 12.11 -9.92
CA VAL A 31 -9.15 12.38 -9.38
C VAL A 31 -10.15 12.40 -10.52
N SER A 32 -11.20 11.58 -10.41
CA SER A 32 -12.23 11.38 -11.43
C SER A 32 -13.58 11.86 -10.94
N GLU A 33 -13.71 13.17 -10.73
CA GLU A 33 -14.93 13.82 -10.26
C GLU A 33 -15.41 14.88 -11.28
N PRO A 34 -16.60 14.73 -11.86
CA PRO A 34 -17.15 15.73 -12.78
C PRO A 34 -17.30 17.10 -12.12
N GLY A 35 -16.92 18.15 -12.83
CA GLY A 35 -17.10 19.53 -12.39
C GLY A 35 -16.03 20.07 -11.44
N LEU A 36 -15.05 19.26 -11.03
CA LEU A 36 -13.87 19.75 -10.32
C LEU A 36 -12.78 20.21 -11.28
N ASN A 37 -12.19 21.37 -11.00
CA ASN A 37 -10.88 21.71 -11.50
C ASN A 37 -9.83 21.06 -10.60
N ILE A 38 -9.15 20.04 -11.12
CA ILE A 38 -8.19 19.25 -10.35
C ILE A 38 -7.06 20.11 -9.77
N GLU A 39 -6.62 21.15 -10.46
CA GLU A 39 -5.51 22.00 -10.00
C GLU A 39 -5.86 22.84 -8.78
N THR A 40 -7.09 23.34 -8.71
CA THR A 40 -7.51 24.34 -7.72
C THR A 40 -8.44 23.80 -6.65
N ASP A 41 -9.21 22.76 -6.95
CA ASP A 41 -10.28 22.25 -6.09
C ASP A 41 -9.85 21.01 -5.30
N VAL A 42 -8.72 20.41 -5.67
CA VAL A 42 -8.17 19.21 -5.04
C VAL A 42 -6.88 19.58 -4.33
N THR A 43 -6.77 19.19 -3.06
CA THR A 43 -5.47 19.06 -2.39
C THR A 43 -5.10 17.58 -2.36
N MET A 44 -4.02 17.22 -3.06
CA MET A 44 -3.47 15.87 -3.02
C MET A 44 -2.28 15.84 -2.07
N THR A 45 -2.31 14.94 -1.10
CA THR A 45 -1.16 14.66 -0.23
C THR A 45 -0.66 13.24 -0.44
N SER A 46 0.66 13.11 -0.35
CA SER A 46 1.40 11.86 -0.46
C SER A 46 2.00 11.53 0.91
N SER A 47 1.86 10.30 1.39
CA SER A 47 2.41 9.90 2.68
C SER A 47 2.79 8.42 2.72
N ARG A 48 3.70 8.05 3.62
CA ARG A 48 3.91 6.64 3.96
C ARG A 48 2.75 6.16 4.83
N HIS A 49 2.15 5.03 4.46
CA HIS A 49 1.02 4.45 5.18
C HIS A 49 1.44 3.92 6.56
N VAL A 50 2.58 3.21 6.59
CA VAL A 50 3.12 2.62 7.82
C VAL A 50 4.64 2.46 7.75
N TRP A 51 5.28 2.44 8.91
CA TRP A 51 6.70 2.13 9.03
C TRP A 51 6.94 0.64 8.78
N THR A 52 7.85 0.35 7.86
CA THR A 52 8.18 -1.02 7.45
C THR A 52 9.66 -1.34 7.64
N ARG A 53 10.40 -0.45 8.31
CA ARG A 53 11.81 -0.65 8.70
C ARG A 53 12.09 -0.02 10.08
N ASN A 54 13.28 -0.27 10.61
CA ASN A 54 13.61 0.02 12.01
C ASN A 54 13.95 1.49 12.32
N THR A 55 14.36 2.29 11.34
CA THR A 55 14.75 3.69 11.57
C THR A 55 14.08 4.66 10.61
N VAL A 56 13.94 5.93 11.02
CA VAL A 56 13.34 7.00 10.20
C VAL A 56 14.11 7.17 8.88
N SER A 57 15.44 7.17 8.93
CA SER A 57 16.30 7.30 7.74
C SER A 57 16.11 6.18 6.72
N GLN A 58 15.55 5.04 7.15
CA GLN A 58 15.25 3.89 6.30
C GLN A 58 13.78 3.89 5.83
N ASN A 59 12.92 4.72 6.42
CA ASN A 59 11.51 4.89 6.05
C ASN A 59 11.23 6.35 5.61
N PRO A 60 11.93 6.90 4.61
CA PRO A 60 11.64 8.24 4.15
C PRO A 60 10.17 8.33 3.69
N ASP A 61 9.50 9.43 4.04
CA ASP A 61 8.21 9.74 3.44
C ASP A 61 8.37 9.98 1.94
N PRO A 62 7.34 9.68 1.13
CA PRO A 62 7.36 10.03 -0.27
C PRO A 62 7.49 11.55 -0.47
N PRO A 63 8.11 11.99 -1.58
CA PRO A 63 8.07 13.38 -2.00
C PRO A 63 6.64 13.91 -2.07
N GLU A 64 6.51 15.23 -1.99
CA GLU A 64 5.23 15.89 -2.16
C GLU A 64 4.60 15.55 -3.53
N ALA A 65 3.28 15.47 -3.56
CA ALA A 65 2.54 15.20 -4.77
C ALA A 65 2.46 16.48 -5.62
N GLU A 66 3.14 16.47 -6.77
CA GLU A 66 3.16 17.63 -7.67
C GLU A 66 2.05 17.53 -8.70
N TYR A 67 1.32 18.62 -8.90
CA TYR A 67 0.33 18.69 -9.97
C TYR A 67 1.03 18.67 -11.33
N TYR A 68 0.59 17.76 -12.20
CA TYR A 68 1.06 17.64 -13.57
C TYR A 68 -0.08 17.93 -14.53
N TYR A 69 0.03 19.07 -15.21
CA TYR A 69 -0.92 19.46 -16.24
C TYR A 69 -0.84 18.51 -17.44
N HIS A 70 -1.98 17.94 -17.81
CA HIS A 70 -2.15 17.23 -19.07
C HIS A 70 -3.56 17.46 -19.59
N ARG A 71 -3.70 17.87 -20.85
CA ARG A 71 -4.98 18.32 -21.43
C ARG A 71 -6.14 17.33 -21.24
N ARG A 72 -5.86 16.03 -21.24
CA ARG A 72 -6.87 14.97 -21.14
C ARG A 72 -6.88 14.25 -19.80
N TRP A 73 -5.76 14.30 -19.07
CA TRP A 73 -5.51 13.41 -17.92
C TRP A 73 -4.71 14.16 -16.83
N PRO A 74 -5.24 15.28 -16.31
CA PRO A 74 -4.60 15.97 -15.19
C PRO A 74 -4.44 15.00 -14.03
N ARG A 75 -3.30 15.08 -13.36
CA ARG A 75 -2.93 14.13 -12.30
C ARG A 75 -1.91 14.74 -11.37
N TYR A 76 -1.74 14.12 -10.22
CA TYR A 76 -0.61 14.38 -9.35
C TYR A 76 0.44 13.30 -9.54
N LYS A 77 1.70 13.70 -9.58
CA LYS A 77 2.86 12.79 -9.66
C LYS A 77 3.61 12.84 -8.34
N VAL A 78 4.00 11.68 -7.84
CA VAL A 78 5.02 11.53 -6.81
C VAL A 78 6.23 10.95 -7.51
N ASP A 79 7.31 11.72 -7.60
CA ASP A 79 8.50 11.39 -8.38
C ASP A 79 9.72 11.32 -7.45
N TRP A 80 10.26 10.12 -7.29
CA TRP A 80 11.43 9.87 -6.44
C TRP A 80 12.73 10.08 -7.19
N ASN A 81 12.74 10.35 -8.51
CA ASN A 81 13.99 10.42 -9.29
C ASN A 81 14.97 11.51 -8.81
N ASN A 82 14.47 12.50 -8.05
CA ASN A 82 15.29 13.56 -7.45
C ASN A 82 15.81 13.22 -6.04
N ASP A 83 15.44 12.07 -5.47
CA ASP A 83 15.89 11.64 -4.15
C ASP A 83 17.18 10.79 -4.27
N GLN A 84 18.20 11.19 -3.52
CA GLN A 84 19.51 10.51 -3.51
C GLN A 84 19.46 9.10 -2.89
N ASN A 85 18.33 8.71 -2.29
CA ASN A 85 18.09 7.40 -1.67
C ASN A 85 17.16 6.46 -2.48
N THR A 86 17.05 6.65 -3.78
CA THR A 86 16.11 5.93 -4.68
C THR A 86 16.29 4.41 -4.78
N ASN A 87 17.46 3.84 -4.49
CA ASN A 87 17.71 2.41 -4.70
C ASN A 87 16.94 1.49 -3.72
N ASP A 88 16.18 2.07 -2.79
CA ASP A 88 15.63 1.37 -1.63
C ASP A 88 14.17 1.78 -1.32
N VAL A 89 13.46 2.41 -2.28
CA VAL A 89 12.05 2.80 -2.11
C VAL A 89 11.19 1.56 -1.91
N PHE A 90 10.82 1.34 -0.66
CA PHE A 90 10.12 0.16 -0.17
C PHE A 90 9.06 0.59 0.85
N GLY A 91 7.88 -0.02 0.79
CA GLY A 91 6.82 0.22 1.75
C GLY A 91 5.44 0.33 1.13
N VAL A 92 4.52 0.86 1.93
CA VAL A 92 3.15 1.17 1.52
C VAL A 92 2.99 2.69 1.53
N PHE A 93 2.47 3.24 0.44
CA PHE A 93 2.36 4.67 0.20
C PHE A 93 0.94 5.03 -0.19
N ASP A 94 0.51 6.20 0.27
CA ASP A 94 -0.85 6.69 0.13
C ASP A 94 -0.90 7.93 -0.77
N CYS A 95 -1.99 8.02 -1.53
CA CYS A 95 -2.50 9.26 -2.07
C CYS A 95 -3.81 9.60 -1.39
N THR A 96 -3.88 10.75 -0.73
CA THR A 96 -5.10 11.27 -0.11
C THR A 96 -5.58 12.51 -0.83
N ALA A 97 -6.75 12.41 -1.46
CA ALA A 97 -7.43 13.54 -2.08
C ALA A 97 -8.38 14.20 -1.08
N ARG A 98 -8.25 15.52 -0.94
CA ARG A 98 -9.15 16.37 -0.15
C ARG A 98 -9.85 17.36 -1.06
N VAL A 99 -11.17 17.41 -0.95
CA VAL A 99 -12.04 18.34 -1.68
C VAL A 99 -13.04 18.91 -0.70
N THR A 100 -13.18 20.24 -0.67
CA THR A 100 -14.09 20.92 0.26
C THR A 100 -15.51 20.38 0.12
N GLY A 101 -16.11 19.98 1.25
CA GLY A 101 -17.48 19.43 1.27
C GLY A 101 -17.61 17.98 0.82
N LYS A 102 -16.50 17.25 0.60
CA LYS A 102 -16.49 15.80 0.35
C LYS A 102 -15.71 15.06 1.44
N LYS A 103 -15.90 13.74 1.49
CA LYS A 103 -15.10 12.88 2.36
C LYS A 103 -13.71 12.66 1.74
N ASP A 104 -12.67 12.82 2.54
CA ASP A 104 -11.29 12.48 2.15
C ASP A 104 -11.23 11.05 1.61
N THR A 105 -10.51 10.87 0.52
CA THR A 105 -10.35 9.54 -0.11
C THR A 105 -8.87 9.21 -0.21
N THR A 106 -8.51 8.09 0.40
CA THR A 106 -7.15 7.57 0.41
C THR A 106 -7.08 6.28 -0.39
N VAL A 107 -6.08 6.18 -1.26
CA VAL A 107 -5.74 4.96 -1.99
C VAL A 107 -4.28 4.64 -1.73
N SER A 108 -4.00 3.35 -1.49
CA SER A 108 -2.69 2.88 -1.09
C SER A 108 -2.06 2.00 -2.17
N HIS A 109 -0.74 2.01 -2.25
CA HIS A 109 0.05 1.15 -3.12
C HIS A 109 1.26 0.59 -2.39
N ILE A 110 1.61 -0.65 -2.70
CA ILE A 110 2.77 -1.34 -2.14
C ILE A 110 3.90 -1.33 -3.17
N ARG A 111 5.10 -0.94 -2.73
CA ARG A 111 6.33 -1.11 -3.50
C ARG A 111 7.26 -2.09 -2.79
N LEU A 112 7.62 -3.15 -3.49
CA LEU A 112 8.57 -4.17 -3.05
C LEU A 112 9.86 -4.04 -3.87
N ARG A 113 10.95 -4.60 -3.35
CA ARG A 113 12.20 -4.70 -4.11
C ARG A 113 12.08 -5.75 -5.19
N SER A 114 12.79 -5.56 -6.31
CA SER A 114 12.84 -6.58 -7.37
C SER A 114 13.59 -7.85 -6.93
N ASP A 115 14.53 -7.70 -6.00
CA ASP A 115 15.35 -8.76 -5.41
C ASP A 115 14.92 -9.15 -3.99
N ALA A 116 13.62 -9.03 -3.69
CA ALA A 116 13.03 -9.41 -2.41
C ALA A 116 13.23 -10.91 -2.10
N ASP A 117 13.50 -11.20 -0.83
CA ASP A 117 13.72 -12.56 -0.32
C ASP A 117 12.41 -13.28 0.00
N ILE A 118 11.36 -12.50 0.28
CA ILE A 118 10.01 -12.97 0.57
C ILE A 118 9.03 -12.16 -0.28
N LEU A 119 8.04 -12.84 -0.84
CA LEU A 119 6.96 -12.27 -1.64
C LEU A 119 5.59 -12.75 -1.13
N PRO A 120 4.51 -11.96 -1.30
CA PRO A 120 3.16 -12.49 -1.15
C PRO A 120 2.92 -13.63 -2.13
N ALA A 121 2.34 -14.73 -1.64
CA ALA A 121 2.02 -15.86 -2.50
C ALA A 121 0.95 -15.46 -3.54
N ASN A 122 1.09 -15.98 -4.75
CA ASN A 122 0.21 -15.69 -5.90
C ASN A 122 0.15 -14.19 -6.27
N ASP A 123 1.19 -13.41 -5.94
CA ASP A 123 1.28 -11.97 -6.20
C ASP A 123 0.12 -11.15 -5.61
N LEU A 124 -0.55 -11.69 -4.58
CA LEU A 124 -1.62 -11.00 -3.88
C LEU A 124 -1.03 -9.95 -2.94
N LEU A 125 -0.87 -8.72 -3.42
CA LEU A 125 -0.39 -7.58 -2.62
C LEU A 125 -1.47 -6.98 -1.73
N SER A 126 -2.73 -7.16 -2.12
CA SER A 126 -3.87 -6.75 -1.32
C SER A 126 -4.95 -7.79 -1.36
N GLN A 127 -5.69 -7.92 -0.28
CA GLN A 127 -6.83 -8.82 -0.17
C GLN A 127 -7.99 -8.06 0.46
N THR A 128 -9.19 -8.18 -0.12
CA THR A 128 -10.38 -7.50 0.38
C THR A 128 -11.40 -8.51 0.84
N PHE A 129 -11.82 -8.39 2.08
CA PHE A 129 -12.84 -9.20 2.72
C PHE A 129 -13.91 -8.32 3.37
N ASN A 130 -14.99 -8.93 3.81
CA ASN A 130 -16.02 -8.28 4.62
C ASN A 130 -15.86 -8.67 6.10
N ILE A 131 -16.40 -7.84 6.99
CA ILE A 131 -16.58 -8.24 8.39
C ILE A 131 -17.34 -9.57 8.42
N GLY A 132 -16.90 -10.49 9.28
CA GLY A 132 -17.55 -11.79 9.45
C GLY A 132 -17.02 -12.89 8.54
N ASP A 133 -16.27 -12.56 7.47
CA ASP A 133 -15.59 -13.57 6.66
C ASP A 133 -14.64 -14.40 7.54
N THR A 134 -14.58 -15.71 7.29
CA THR A 134 -13.77 -16.68 8.05
C THR A 134 -12.71 -17.33 7.17
N GLU A 135 -11.76 -18.03 7.78
CA GLU A 135 -10.72 -18.80 7.09
C GLU A 135 -9.80 -17.95 6.19
N VAL A 136 -9.56 -16.71 6.60
CA VAL A 136 -8.66 -15.80 5.88
C VAL A 136 -7.22 -16.15 6.20
N SER A 137 -6.39 -16.27 5.15
CA SER A 137 -4.96 -16.52 5.29
C SER A 137 -4.17 -15.56 4.41
N ILE A 138 -3.17 -14.93 5.01
CA ILE A 138 -2.17 -14.14 4.30
C ILE A 138 -0.97 -15.05 4.12
N ASN A 139 -0.69 -15.43 2.88
CA ASN A 139 0.34 -16.41 2.56
C ASN A 139 1.55 -15.70 1.92
N MET A 140 2.75 -16.11 2.34
CA MET A 140 4.02 -15.59 1.86
C MET A 140 4.89 -16.75 1.36
N MET A 141 5.77 -16.48 0.42
CA MET A 141 6.72 -17.45 -0.12
C MET A 141 8.10 -16.83 -0.26
N SER A 142 9.15 -17.68 -0.22
CA SER A 142 10.51 -17.24 -0.57
C SER A 142 10.89 -17.76 -1.95
N PRO A 143 11.00 -16.90 -2.98
CA PRO A 143 11.46 -17.33 -4.30
C PRO A 143 12.92 -17.82 -4.29
N THR A 144 13.72 -17.35 -3.33
CA THR A 144 15.13 -17.73 -3.15
C THR A 144 15.33 -18.92 -2.23
N GLY A 145 14.25 -19.54 -1.72
CA GLY A 145 14.33 -20.73 -0.87
C GLY A 145 14.82 -20.46 0.56
N ARG A 146 14.61 -19.25 1.08
CA ARG A 146 14.95 -18.89 2.47
C ARG A 146 14.17 -19.77 3.44
N ASN A 147 14.83 -20.14 4.55
CA ASN A 147 14.24 -21.04 5.54
C ASN A 147 13.07 -20.36 6.27
N VAL A 148 11.88 -20.95 6.18
CA VAL A 148 10.65 -20.43 6.80
C VAL A 148 10.77 -20.27 8.32
N SER A 149 11.61 -21.06 9.00
CA SER A 149 11.82 -20.90 10.45
C SER A 149 12.41 -19.53 10.84
N THR A 150 12.99 -18.81 9.88
CA THR A 150 13.54 -17.46 10.06
C THR A 150 12.52 -16.36 9.81
N PHE A 151 11.30 -16.68 9.38
CA PHE A 151 10.28 -15.69 9.09
C PHE A 151 9.73 -15.10 10.37
N ARG A 152 9.52 -13.78 10.35
CA ARG A 152 8.96 -12.98 11.44
C ARG A 152 7.87 -12.10 10.87
N TRP A 153 6.84 -11.85 11.67
CA TRP A 153 5.64 -11.16 11.23
C TRP A 153 5.40 -9.86 12.00
N MET A 154 4.90 -8.85 11.29
CA MET A 154 4.32 -7.64 11.88
C MET A 154 2.98 -7.31 11.25
N LYS A 155 2.13 -6.63 12.01
CA LYS A 155 0.97 -5.89 11.52
C LYS A 155 1.13 -4.44 11.94
N ASP A 156 1.10 -3.53 10.98
CA ASP A 156 1.18 -2.10 11.22
C ASP A 156 2.37 -1.69 12.12
N ASN A 157 3.55 -2.27 11.86
CA ASN A 157 4.78 -2.10 12.66
C ASN A 157 4.70 -2.66 14.10
N VAL A 158 3.71 -3.48 14.41
CA VAL A 158 3.57 -4.21 15.68
C VAL A 158 3.89 -5.68 15.46
N GLN A 159 4.80 -6.23 16.26
CA GLN A 159 5.23 -7.62 16.10
C GLN A 159 4.13 -8.63 16.43
N ILE A 160 4.06 -9.70 15.64
CA ILE A 160 3.16 -10.84 15.83
C ILE A 160 3.96 -12.12 16.07
N SER A 161 4.47 -12.27 17.30
CA SER A 161 5.35 -13.40 17.65
C SER A 161 4.68 -14.77 17.60
N SER A 162 3.35 -14.84 17.68
CA SER A 162 2.60 -16.10 17.59
C SER A 162 2.71 -16.78 16.22
N THR A 163 3.18 -16.07 15.19
CA THR A 163 3.29 -16.55 13.81
C THR A 163 4.76 -16.67 13.37
N ASP A 164 5.71 -16.50 14.29
CA ASP A 164 7.14 -16.66 13.98
C ASP A 164 7.43 -18.08 13.48
N GLY A 165 8.23 -18.16 12.41
CA GLY A 165 8.59 -19.43 11.78
C GLY A 165 7.50 -20.03 10.90
N LEU A 166 6.46 -19.28 10.55
CA LEU A 166 5.40 -19.70 9.62
C LEU A 166 5.42 -18.87 8.34
N SER A 167 5.03 -19.49 7.22
CA SER A 167 4.90 -18.83 5.92
C SER A 167 3.51 -18.22 5.70
N ASN A 168 2.58 -18.38 6.65
CA ASN A 168 1.25 -17.81 6.57
C ASN A 168 0.77 -17.27 7.91
N TYR A 169 -0.04 -16.20 7.83
CA TYR A 169 -0.80 -15.66 8.95
C TYR A 169 -2.28 -16.01 8.74
N ALA A 170 -2.82 -16.90 9.57
CA ALA A 170 -4.20 -17.36 9.50
C ALA A 170 -5.09 -16.69 10.54
N ILE A 171 -6.25 -16.20 10.12
CA ILE A 171 -7.30 -15.65 10.97
C ILE A 171 -8.46 -16.64 10.97
N SER A 172 -8.51 -17.49 12.00
CA SER A 172 -9.52 -18.56 12.10
C SER A 172 -10.87 -18.10 12.67
N ARG A 173 -10.91 -16.91 13.28
CA ARG A 173 -12.14 -16.29 13.77
C ARG A 173 -12.78 -15.39 12.70
N PRO A 174 -14.06 -15.02 12.83
CA PRO A 174 -14.67 -14.03 11.94
C PRO A 174 -13.88 -12.71 11.94
N LEU A 175 -13.62 -12.19 10.73
CA LEU A 175 -12.88 -10.94 10.54
C LEU A 175 -13.57 -9.75 11.21
N GLN A 176 -12.76 -8.87 11.80
CA GLN A 176 -13.13 -7.60 12.39
C GLN A 176 -12.43 -6.46 11.66
N LEU A 177 -12.91 -5.22 11.81
CA LEU A 177 -12.27 -4.05 11.19
C LEU A 177 -10.81 -3.87 11.61
N ASP A 178 -10.48 -4.18 12.87
CA ASP A 178 -9.14 -4.05 13.42
C ASP A 178 -8.14 -5.09 12.86
N ASP A 179 -8.63 -6.10 12.13
CA ASP A 179 -7.76 -7.01 11.38
C ASP A 179 -7.21 -6.36 10.12
N ALA A 180 -7.88 -5.33 9.58
CA ALA A 180 -7.35 -4.58 8.43
C ALA A 180 -6.00 -3.92 8.78
N GLY A 181 -5.12 -3.82 7.78
CA GLY A 181 -3.81 -3.21 7.96
C GLY A 181 -2.76 -3.82 7.03
N VAL A 182 -1.52 -3.40 7.22
CA VAL A 182 -0.36 -3.90 6.47
C VAL A 182 0.30 -5.01 7.26
N TYR A 183 0.32 -6.19 6.66
CA TYR A 183 1.05 -7.35 7.17
C TYR A 183 2.42 -7.42 6.49
N GLU A 184 3.45 -7.47 7.31
CA GLU A 184 4.85 -7.57 6.90
C GLU A 184 5.41 -8.94 7.30
N CYS A 185 6.10 -9.60 6.38
CA CYS A 185 6.85 -10.83 6.67
C CYS A 185 8.32 -10.64 6.26
N TYR A 186 9.23 -10.72 7.23
CA TYR A 186 10.65 -10.46 7.05
C TYR A 186 11.50 -11.59 7.61
N ILE A 187 12.78 -11.63 7.21
CA ILE A 187 13.75 -12.58 7.74
C ILE A 187 14.36 -12.01 9.02
N ASP A 188 14.44 -12.83 10.06
CA ASP A 188 15.02 -12.45 11.34
C ASP A 188 16.42 -11.83 11.18
N GLY A 189 16.64 -10.68 11.83
CA GLY A 189 17.86 -9.89 11.69
C GLY A 189 18.03 -9.12 10.37
N GLU A 190 17.17 -9.33 9.36
CA GLU A 190 17.36 -8.77 8.01
C GLU A 190 16.33 -7.69 7.62
N ARG A 191 15.37 -7.32 8.48
CA ARG A 191 14.32 -6.31 8.21
C ARG A 191 14.81 -4.98 7.59
N ARG A 192 16.05 -4.58 7.91
CA ARG A 192 16.67 -3.35 7.39
C ARG A 192 16.95 -3.38 5.88
N SER A 193 16.96 -4.55 5.23
CA SER A 193 17.31 -4.73 3.82
C SER A 193 16.19 -4.37 2.84
N ALA A 194 14.95 -4.16 3.31
CA ALA A 194 13.74 -4.01 2.48
C ALA A 194 13.41 -5.21 1.60
N LYS A 195 13.93 -6.39 1.90
CA LYS A 195 13.67 -7.61 1.14
C LYS A 195 12.50 -8.45 1.68
N GLN A 196 11.76 -7.88 2.62
CA GLN A 196 10.54 -8.44 3.20
C GLN A 196 9.33 -8.32 2.25
N ALA A 197 8.32 -9.14 2.50
CA ALA A 197 7.03 -9.04 1.82
C ALA A 197 6.08 -8.12 2.59
N LEU A 198 5.15 -7.50 1.85
CA LEU A 198 4.04 -6.71 2.39
C LEU A 198 2.73 -7.16 1.76
N ASN A 199 1.66 -7.24 2.56
CA ASN A 199 0.29 -7.47 2.09
C ASN A 199 -0.66 -6.50 2.79
N LEU A 200 -1.53 -5.83 2.04
CA LEU A 200 -2.57 -4.96 2.57
C LEU A 200 -3.88 -5.73 2.71
N LEU A 201 -4.29 -6.00 3.95
CA LEU A 201 -5.60 -6.58 4.25
C LEU A 201 -6.63 -5.46 4.40
N ILE A 202 -7.67 -5.49 3.56
CA ILE A 202 -8.79 -4.55 3.59
C ILE A 202 -10.01 -5.29 4.12
N VAL A 203 -10.57 -4.83 5.23
CA VAL A 203 -11.82 -5.35 5.80
C VAL A 203 -12.91 -4.31 5.62
N ARG A 204 -13.98 -4.67 4.90
CA ARG A 204 -15.13 -3.80 4.64
C ARG A 204 -16.20 -4.04 5.69
N GLY A 205 -16.62 -2.96 6.36
CA GLY A 205 -17.85 -2.99 7.15
C GLY A 205 -19.09 -2.94 6.27
N GLU A 206 -20.14 -3.65 6.67
CA GLU A 206 -21.47 -3.41 6.11
C GLU A 206 -21.97 -2.04 6.58
N TYR A 207 -21.83 -1.04 5.71
CA TYR A 207 -22.77 0.06 5.66
C TYR A 207 -23.29 0.17 4.23
N VAL A 208 -24.62 0.15 4.13
CA VAL A 208 -25.45 0.30 2.94
C VAL A 208 -24.77 1.10 1.80
N LEU A 209 -24.50 0.39 0.69
CA LEU A 209 -24.33 0.86 -0.69
C LEU A 209 -23.37 2.04 -0.97
N LYS A 210 -22.14 1.68 -1.39
CA LYS A 210 -21.38 2.12 -2.60
C LYS A 210 -19.89 2.22 -2.26
N ILE A 211 -19.10 1.23 -2.67
CA ILE A 211 -17.65 1.40 -2.77
C ILE A 211 -17.22 1.03 -4.19
N SER A 212 -16.77 2.05 -4.92
CA SER A 212 -15.95 1.93 -6.10
C SER A 212 -14.49 2.01 -5.67
N HIS A 213 -13.82 0.87 -5.52
CA HIS A 213 -12.37 0.77 -5.58
C HIS A 213 -12.04 -0.38 -6.51
N VAL A 214 -11.47 -0.05 -7.66
CA VAL A 214 -10.81 -1.01 -8.55
C VAL A 214 -9.35 -0.65 -8.51
N VAL A 215 -8.55 -1.46 -7.81
CA VAL A 215 -7.09 -1.44 -7.98
C VAL A 215 -6.82 -2.32 -9.19
N ILE A 216 -6.51 -1.71 -10.33
CA ILE A 216 -6.04 -2.44 -11.50
C ILE A 216 -4.52 -2.49 -11.41
N ALA A 217 -3.97 -3.65 -11.06
CA ALA A 217 -2.59 -3.96 -11.40
C ALA A 217 -2.57 -4.35 -12.88
N MET A 218 -1.81 -3.62 -13.70
CA MET A 218 -1.49 -3.99 -15.08
C MET A 218 -0.01 -4.34 -15.16
#